data_AF-A0A662YTK4-F1
#
_entry.id   AF-A0A662YTK4-F1
#
_cell.length_a   1.000
_cell.length_b   1.000
_cell.length_c   1.000
_cell.angle_alpha   90.00
_cell.angle_beta   90.00
_cell.angle_gamma   90.00
#
_symmetry.space_group_name_H-M   'P 1'
#
loop_
_entity.id
_entity.type
_entity.pdbx_description
1 polymer ?
#
loop_
_entity_poly.entity_id
_entity_poly.type
_entity_poly.pdbx_seq_one_letter_code
_entity_poly.pdbx_strand_id
1 'polypeptide(L)'
;MPSRPRYAWEWHSCHQHYHSMDEFSHYDFLEANSQRRVAEGHKASFCLEDSSCDYGYRRRYACTSHTQGLSPGCYDTYNADIDCQWIDITDVKPGNYVLKVSVNPSYQVPESDYSNNVVRCDIRYTGHYAYTSGCRLSA
;
A
#
# COMPACT_ATOMS: atom_id res chain seq x y z
N MET A 1 4.91 9.94 -8.17
CA MET A 1 6.23 10.58 -8.26
C MET A 1 7.18 9.83 -7.33
N PRO A 2 8.46 9.67 -7.70
CA PRO A 2 9.54 9.37 -6.77
C PRO A 2 9.64 10.43 -5.68
N SER A 3 9.80 10.05 -4.41
CA SER A 3 10.17 10.99 -3.32
C SER A 3 11.69 11.14 -3.20
N ARG A 4 12.46 10.20 -3.77
CA ARG A 4 13.92 10.22 -3.81
C ARG A 4 14.46 10.51 -5.21
N PRO A 5 15.59 11.22 -5.33
CA PRO A 5 16.30 11.37 -6.60
C PRO A 5 16.83 10.01 -7.07
N ARG A 6 16.99 9.83 -8.39
CA ARG A 6 17.33 8.53 -9.02
C ARG A 6 18.59 7.85 -8.45
N TYR A 7 19.57 8.62 -7.99
CA TYR A 7 20.80 8.08 -7.40
C TYR A 7 20.59 7.47 -6.00
N ALA A 8 19.47 7.75 -5.34
CA ALA A 8 19.11 7.27 -4.01
C ALA A 8 18.02 6.19 -4.03
N TRP A 9 17.72 5.65 -5.22
CA TRP A 9 16.81 4.52 -5.36
C TRP A 9 17.49 3.24 -4.89
N GLU A 10 16.78 2.44 -4.10
CA GLU A 10 17.31 1.22 -3.50
C GLU A 10 16.86 0.01 -4.31
N TRP A 11 17.79 -0.89 -4.62
CA TRP A 11 17.46 -2.16 -5.29
C TRP A 11 16.86 -3.14 -4.30
N HIS A 12 15.70 -3.69 -4.61
CA HIS A 12 15.05 -4.68 -3.76
C HIS A 12 15.14 -6.08 -4.37
N SER A 13 15.93 -6.94 -3.74
CA SER A 13 16.21 -8.30 -4.25
C SER A 13 14.98 -9.20 -4.30
N CYS A 14 13.98 -8.98 -3.43
CA CYS A 14 12.73 -9.75 -3.45
C CYS A 14 11.88 -9.46 -4.69
N HIS A 15 11.98 -8.24 -5.24
CA HIS A 15 11.10 -7.78 -6.34
C HIS A 15 11.85 -7.50 -7.65
N GLN A 16 13.18 -7.62 -7.63
CA GLN A 16 14.06 -7.49 -8.79
C GLN A 16 13.87 -6.15 -9.54
N HIS A 17 13.65 -5.06 -8.80
CA HIS A 17 13.61 -3.70 -9.33
C HIS A 17 14.00 -2.65 -8.28
N TYR A 18 14.13 -1.39 -8.71
CA TYR A 18 14.46 -0.25 -7.85
C TYR A 18 13.23 0.37 -7.23
N HIS A 19 13.33 0.76 -5.96
CA HIS A 19 12.30 1.51 -5.27
C HIS A 19 12.69 2.98 -5.11
N SER A 20 11.73 3.85 -5.39
CA SER A 20 11.97 5.30 -5.44
C SER A 20 11.51 6.07 -4.19
N MET A 21 11.00 5.34 -3.19
CA MET A 21 10.47 5.84 -1.92
C MET A 21 10.64 4.76 -0.85
N ASP A 22 10.75 5.13 0.41
CA ASP A 22 10.84 4.17 1.54
C ASP A 22 9.51 3.50 1.85
N GLU A 23 8.43 4.29 1.86
CA GLU A 23 7.10 3.85 2.22
C GLU A 23 6.10 4.60 1.35
N PHE A 24 5.35 3.85 0.53
CA PHE A 24 4.23 4.42 -0.22
C PHE A 24 2.90 4.18 0.50
N SER A 25 2.77 3.06 1.22
CA SER A 25 1.60 2.82 2.06
C SER A 25 1.94 2.09 3.36
N HIS A 26 1.18 2.43 4.39
CA HIS A 26 1.28 1.87 5.73
C HIS A 26 0.04 1.05 6.06
N TYR A 27 0.22 -0.10 6.71
CA TYR A 27 -0.87 -0.99 7.10
C TYR A 27 -0.90 -1.16 8.61
N ASP A 28 -1.93 -0.61 9.23
CA ASP A 28 -2.22 -0.80 10.64
C ASP A 28 -3.25 -1.92 10.82
N PHE A 29 -2.94 -2.92 11.66
CA PHE A 29 -3.94 -3.87 12.15
C PHE A 29 -4.36 -3.47 13.56
N LEU A 30 -5.61 -3.04 13.71
CA LEU A 30 -6.12 -2.41 14.91
C LEU A 30 -7.15 -3.31 15.60
N GLU A 31 -7.12 -3.39 16.93
CA GLU A 31 -8.21 -4.02 17.67
C GLU A 31 -9.51 -3.20 17.50
N ALA A 32 -10.64 -3.86 17.19
CA ALA A 32 -11.87 -3.17 16.82
C ALA A 32 -12.41 -2.22 17.92
N ASN A 33 -12.27 -2.59 19.19
CA ASN A 33 -12.84 -1.82 20.30
C ASN A 33 -11.91 -0.67 20.73
N SER A 34 -10.66 -0.98 21.09
CA SER A 34 -9.73 0.03 21.59
C SER A 34 -9.06 0.85 20.51
N GLN A 35 -9.14 0.43 19.23
CA GLN A 35 -8.37 1.01 18.13
C GLN A 35 -6.85 0.94 18.33
N ARG A 36 -6.39 0.14 19.30
CA ARG A 36 -4.97 -0.08 19.56
C ARG A 36 -4.37 -0.91 18.44
N ARG A 37 -3.21 -0.49 17.94
CA ARG A 37 -2.41 -1.28 17.00
C ARG A 37 -1.93 -2.57 17.65
N VAL A 38 -2.18 -3.69 16.99
CA VAL A 38 -1.78 -5.04 17.43
C VAL A 38 -0.76 -5.68 16.51
N ALA A 39 -0.73 -5.27 15.25
CA ALA A 39 0.31 -5.60 14.29
C ALA A 39 0.42 -4.43 13.30
N GLU A 40 1.57 -4.33 12.66
CA GLU A 40 1.79 -3.41 11.57
C GLU A 40 2.44 -4.17 10.41
N GLY A 41 2.08 -3.76 9.22
CA GLY A 41 2.74 -4.16 8.00
C GLY A 41 3.12 -2.89 7.28
N HIS A 42 4.23 -2.96 6.57
CA HIS A 42 4.62 -1.86 5.72
C HIS A 42 4.68 -2.39 4.31
N LYS A 43 4.15 -1.56 3.42
CA LYS A 43 4.45 -1.69 2.01
C LYS A 43 5.73 -0.88 1.78
N ALA A 44 6.85 -1.48 2.21
CA ALA A 44 8.18 -0.92 2.04
C ALA A 44 8.49 -0.87 0.56
N SER A 45 8.57 0.36 0.07
CA SER A 45 9.23 0.77 -1.16
C SER A 45 8.69 0.12 -2.45
N PHE A 46 8.14 0.95 -3.35
CA PHE A 46 7.52 0.50 -4.60
C PHE A 46 8.17 1.12 -5.80
N CYS A 47 8.15 0.38 -6.88
CA CYS A 47 8.36 0.98 -8.17
C CYS A 47 7.04 1.55 -8.71
N LEU A 48 6.91 2.87 -8.76
CA LEU A 48 5.66 3.48 -9.23
C LEU A 48 5.53 3.33 -10.74
N GLU A 49 4.53 2.60 -11.21
CA GLU A 49 4.24 2.42 -12.64
C GLU A 49 2.74 2.41 -12.99
N ASP A 50 2.46 2.58 -14.29
CA ASP A 50 1.10 2.52 -14.82
C ASP A 50 0.71 1.06 -15.12
N SER A 51 0.34 0.30 -14.09
CA SER A 51 -0.04 -1.13 -14.19
C SER A 51 -1.31 -1.36 -15.02
N SER A 52 -2.28 -0.45 -14.91
CA SER A 52 -3.55 -0.41 -15.64
C SER A 52 -4.05 1.04 -15.73
N CYS A 53 -4.94 1.33 -16.67
CA CYS A 53 -5.53 2.66 -16.80
C CYS A 53 -6.99 2.56 -17.26
N ASP A 54 -7.78 3.58 -16.95
CA ASP A 54 -9.12 3.75 -17.49
C ASP A 54 -9.10 3.86 -19.01
N TYR A 55 -10.24 3.55 -19.63
CA TYR A 55 -10.39 3.67 -21.08
C TYR A 55 -10.09 5.09 -21.56
N GLY A 56 -9.21 5.20 -22.56
CA GLY A 56 -8.78 6.49 -23.14
C GLY A 56 -7.50 7.07 -22.52
N TYR A 57 -7.03 6.55 -21.40
CA TYR A 57 -5.75 6.94 -20.80
C TYR A 57 -4.60 6.06 -21.31
N ARG A 58 -3.37 6.60 -21.29
CA ARG A 58 -2.17 5.92 -21.81
C ARG A 58 -1.13 5.76 -20.71
N ARG A 59 -0.56 4.56 -20.62
CA ARG A 59 0.59 4.26 -19.76
C ARG A 59 1.82 5.04 -20.22
N ARG A 60 2.59 5.55 -19.26
CA ARG A 60 3.81 6.33 -19.47
C ARG A 60 4.96 5.84 -18.60
N TYR A 61 4.68 5.45 -17.36
CA TYR A 61 5.68 5.03 -16.40
C TYR A 61 5.74 3.51 -16.33
N ALA A 62 6.94 2.96 -16.39
CA ALA A 62 7.20 1.53 -16.32
C ALA A 62 8.54 1.31 -15.63
N CYS A 63 8.53 0.48 -14.61
CA CYS A 63 9.69 0.13 -13.80
C CYS A 63 10.83 -0.45 -14.63
N THR A 64 10.46 -1.30 -15.58
CA THR A 64 11.37 -1.92 -16.57
C THR A 64 12.02 -0.90 -17.51
N SER A 65 11.41 0.28 -17.68
CA SER A 65 11.92 1.37 -18.52
C SER A 65 12.70 2.42 -17.73
N HIS A 66 13.01 2.15 -16.45
CA HIS A 66 13.76 3.04 -15.56
C HIS A 66 13.12 4.43 -15.34
N THR A 67 11.81 4.55 -15.55
CA THR A 67 11.03 5.74 -15.21
C THR A 67 9.96 5.34 -14.21
N GLN A 68 9.74 6.18 -13.20
CA GLN A 68 8.75 5.91 -12.17
C GLN A 68 7.79 7.08 -12.02
N GLY A 69 6.52 6.76 -11.81
CA GLY A 69 5.43 7.71 -11.70
C GLY A 69 4.08 7.01 -11.84
N LEU A 70 3.02 7.76 -11.60
CA LEU A 70 1.65 7.32 -11.82
C LEU A 70 0.97 8.40 -12.65
N SER A 71 0.46 8.02 -13.82
CA SER A 71 -0.22 8.91 -14.74
C SER A 71 -1.67 9.17 -14.28
N PRO A 72 -2.25 10.35 -14.57
CA PRO A 72 -3.68 10.57 -14.32
C PRO A 72 -4.53 9.52 -15.02
N GLY A 73 -5.55 8.98 -14.33
CA GLY A 73 -6.40 7.91 -14.85
C GLY A 73 -5.74 6.52 -14.92
N CYS A 74 -4.54 6.37 -14.37
CA CYS A 74 -3.84 5.10 -14.24
C CYS A 74 -3.73 4.67 -12.77
N TYR A 75 -3.53 3.38 -12.58
CA TYR A 75 -3.42 2.74 -11.27
C TYR A 75 -2.12 1.93 -11.20
N ASP A 76 -1.52 1.88 -10.02
CA ASP A 76 -0.41 0.99 -9.71
C ASP A 76 -0.93 -0.15 -8.82
N THR A 77 -1.25 -1.28 -9.45
CA THR A 77 -1.94 -2.43 -8.85
C THR A 77 -0.92 -3.48 -8.47
N TYR A 78 -0.89 -3.83 -7.19
CA TYR A 78 -0.06 -4.90 -6.68
C TYR A 78 -0.90 -6.09 -6.27
N ASN A 79 -0.55 -7.24 -6.81
CA ASN A 79 -1.24 -8.47 -6.51
C ASN A 79 -0.77 -9.04 -5.16
N ALA A 80 -1.64 -9.83 -4.54
CA ALA A 80 -1.43 -10.38 -3.20
C ALA A 80 -0.32 -11.46 -3.13
N ASP A 81 0.11 -11.99 -4.27
CA ASP A 81 1.20 -12.96 -4.41
C ASP A 81 2.59 -12.30 -4.41
N ILE A 82 2.66 -10.97 -4.41
CA ILE A 82 3.94 -10.26 -4.36
C ILE A 82 4.49 -10.32 -2.93
N ASP A 83 5.71 -10.84 -2.82
CA ASP A 83 6.41 -10.99 -1.54
C ASP A 83 6.49 -9.69 -0.75
N CYS A 84 6.59 -9.79 0.58
CA CYS A 84 6.74 -8.66 1.50
C CYS A 84 5.53 -7.68 1.53
N GLN A 85 4.35 -8.10 1.08
CA GLN A 85 3.11 -7.31 1.14
C GLN A 85 2.06 -7.88 2.10
N TRP A 86 2.51 -8.40 3.24
CA TRP A 86 1.62 -8.92 4.28
C TRP A 86 1.86 -8.23 5.62
N ILE A 87 0.83 -8.26 6.46
CA ILE A 87 0.96 -7.98 7.89
C ILE A 87 1.19 -9.35 8.54
N ASP A 88 2.29 -9.50 9.26
CA ASP A 88 2.48 -10.69 10.08
C ASP A 88 1.52 -10.63 11.27
N ILE A 89 0.62 -11.60 11.34
CA ILE A 89 -0.37 -11.75 12.41
C ILE A 89 -0.16 -13.03 13.23
N THR A 90 1.03 -13.63 13.17
CA THR A 90 1.35 -14.91 13.84
C THR A 90 1.00 -14.89 15.33
N ASP A 91 1.28 -13.78 16.00
CA ASP A 91 1.04 -13.61 17.45
C ASP A 91 -0.30 -12.95 17.79
N VAL A 92 -1.13 -12.66 16.78
CA VAL A 92 -2.45 -12.05 16.98
C VAL A 92 -3.47 -13.13 17.32
N LYS A 93 -4.28 -12.90 18.35
CA LYS A 93 -5.33 -13.84 18.78
C LYS A 93 -6.57 -13.74 17.87
N PRO A 94 -7.43 -14.77 17.82
CA PRO A 94 -8.74 -14.66 17.18
C PRO A 94 -9.56 -13.51 17.77
N GLY A 95 -10.28 -12.78 16.92
CA GLY A 95 -11.03 -11.59 17.34
C GLY A 95 -11.54 -10.74 16.18
N ASN A 96 -12.07 -9.57 16.53
CA ASN A 96 -12.51 -8.57 15.58
C ASN A 96 -11.51 -7.41 15.56
N TYR A 97 -11.14 -7.00 14.36
CA TYR A 97 -10.09 -6.03 14.08
C TYR A 97 -10.53 -5.08 12.98
N VAL A 98 -9.78 -4.00 12.82
CA VAL A 98 -9.88 -3.10 11.67
C VAL A 98 -8.54 -3.09 10.96
N LEU A 99 -8.56 -3.39 9.67
CA LEU A 99 -7.43 -3.11 8.80
C LEU A 99 -7.54 -1.65 8.36
N LYS A 100 -6.52 -0.85 8.65
CA LYS A 100 -6.40 0.52 8.17
C LYS A 100 -5.20 0.62 7.24
N VAL A 101 -5.46 0.97 6.00
CA VAL A 101 -4.45 1.22 4.97
C VAL A 101 -4.33 2.72 4.76
N SER A 102 -3.13 3.27 4.83
CA SER A 102 -2.87 4.69 4.58
C SER A 102 -1.90 4.82 3.41
N VAL A 103 -2.26 5.57 2.38
CA VAL A 103 -1.41 5.87 1.22
C VAL A 103 -0.76 7.24 1.39
N ASN A 104 0.52 7.36 1.03
CA ASN A 104 1.31 8.57 1.22
C ASN A 104 1.16 9.19 2.64
N PRO A 105 1.29 8.38 3.72
CA PRO A 105 0.96 8.82 5.08
C PRO A 105 1.86 9.94 5.61
N SER A 106 3.06 10.08 5.05
CA SER A 106 4.04 11.11 5.41
C SER A 106 3.98 12.35 4.50
N TYR A 107 2.99 12.45 3.60
CA TYR A 107 2.80 13.59 2.70
C TYR A 107 4.04 13.91 1.83
N GLN A 108 4.84 12.89 1.50
CA GLN A 108 6.07 13.06 0.71
C GLN A 108 5.76 13.45 -0.74
N VAL A 109 4.58 13.07 -1.23
CA VAL A 109 4.09 13.45 -2.56
C VAL A 109 2.97 14.48 -2.41
N PRO A 110 3.03 15.62 -3.12
CA PRO A 110 1.93 16.57 -3.18
C PRO A 110 0.69 15.97 -3.86
N GLU A 111 -0.46 16.04 -3.20
CA GLU A 111 -1.76 15.60 -3.72
C GLU A 111 -2.77 16.74 -3.60
N SER A 112 -3.80 16.73 -4.48
CA SER A 112 -4.86 17.73 -4.46
C SER A 112 -5.83 17.55 -3.30
N ASP A 113 -5.93 16.32 -2.79
CA ASP A 113 -6.77 15.91 -1.68
C ASP A 113 -6.05 14.79 -0.93
N TYR A 114 -6.05 14.87 0.39
CA TYR A 114 -5.49 13.84 1.27
C TYR A 114 -6.56 13.15 2.13
N SER A 115 -7.81 13.63 2.07
CA SER A 115 -8.93 13.12 2.87
C SER A 115 -9.45 11.76 2.39
N ASN A 116 -8.93 11.28 1.26
CA ASN A 116 -9.24 9.99 0.64
C ASN A 116 -8.05 9.02 0.66
N ASN A 117 -6.99 9.30 1.43
CA ASN A 117 -5.78 8.47 1.45
C ASN A 117 -5.89 7.27 2.41
N VAL A 118 -6.95 7.18 3.21
CA VAL A 118 -7.13 6.11 4.18
C VAL A 118 -8.29 5.21 3.79
N VAL A 119 -8.06 3.90 3.80
CA VAL A 119 -9.10 2.87 3.68
C VAL A 119 -9.18 2.12 5.00
N ARG A 120 -10.41 1.83 5.46
CA ARG A 120 -10.66 1.01 6.64
C ARG A 120 -11.58 -0.15 6.28
N CYS A 121 -11.24 -1.35 6.72
CA CYS A 121 -12.02 -2.57 6.54
C CYS A 121 -12.20 -3.30 7.87
N ASP A 122 -13.38 -3.88 8.08
CA ASP A 122 -13.64 -4.74 9.23
C ASP A 122 -13.10 -6.14 8.97
N ILE A 123 -12.28 -6.63 9.91
CA ILE A 123 -11.65 -7.94 9.84
C ILE A 123 -12.14 -8.82 10.98
N ARG A 124 -12.64 -10.01 10.65
CA ARG A 124 -12.90 -11.07 11.63
C ARG A 124 -11.88 -12.18 11.45
N TYR A 125 -11.01 -12.35 12.45
CA TYR A 125 -9.99 -13.40 12.45
C TYR A 125 -10.39 -14.54 13.38
N THR A 126 -10.45 -15.76 12.85
CA THR A 126 -10.90 -16.96 13.59
C THR A 126 -9.75 -17.80 14.17
N GLY A 127 -8.49 -17.42 13.92
CA GLY A 127 -7.31 -18.25 14.18
C GLY A 127 -6.86 -19.05 12.95
N HIS A 128 -7.78 -19.35 12.03
CA HIS A 128 -7.50 -20.08 10.80
C HIS A 128 -7.82 -19.29 9.54
N TYR A 129 -8.83 -18.43 9.61
CA TYR A 129 -9.30 -17.62 8.49
C TYR A 129 -9.48 -16.17 8.90
N ALA A 130 -9.20 -15.27 7.97
CA ALA A 130 -9.53 -13.86 8.08
C ALA A 130 -10.64 -13.54 7.08
N TYR A 131 -11.71 -12.90 7.55
CA TYR A 131 -12.80 -12.42 6.72
C TYR A 131 -12.76 -10.89 6.69
N THR A 132 -12.73 -10.34 5.48
CA THR A 132 -12.71 -8.90 5.23
C THR A 132 -14.08 -8.42 4.76
N SER A 133 -14.57 -7.34 5.35
CA SER A 133 -15.85 -6.74 4.96
C SER A 133 -15.87 -5.22 5.23
N GLY A 134 -16.88 -4.51 4.72
CA GLY A 134 -17.10 -3.11 5.09
C GLY A 134 -15.99 -2.14 4.66
N CYS A 135 -15.15 -2.51 3.69
CA CYS A 135 -14.06 -1.66 3.21
C CYS A 135 -14.59 -0.33 2.65
N ARG A 136 -14.09 0.78 3.19
CA ARG A 136 -14.47 2.12 2.76
C ARG A 136 -13.32 3.11 2.90
N LEU A 137 -13.34 4.13 2.06
CA LEU A 137 -12.53 5.32 2.25
C LEU A 137 -12.95 5.99 3.56
N SER A 138 -11.95 6.47 4.29
CA SER A 138 -12.08 7.25 5.51
C SER A 138 -11.16 8.45 5.38
N ALA A 139 -11.63 9.60 5.89
CA ALA A 139 -10.76 10.70 6.24
C ALA A 139 -9.97 10.36 7.52
#